data_AF-A0A3L7JLD6-F1
#
_entry.id   AF-A0A3L7JLD6-F1
#
_cell.length_a   1.000
_cell.length_b   1.000
_cell.length_c   1.000
_cell.angle_alpha   90.00
_cell.angle_beta   90.00
_cell.angle_gamma   90.00
#
_symmetry.space_group_name_H-M   'P 1'
#
loop_
_entity.id
_entity.type
_entity.pdbx_description
1 polymer ?
#
loop_
_entity_poly.entity_id
_entity_poly.type
_entity_poly.pdbx_seq_one_letter_code
_entity_poly.pdbx_strand_id
1 'polypeptide(L)'
;MHIEKMKSQNFERFSVEDWKMLAEKTLKGKPVEALFSKTYENVDIKPLYTEVDRDEHVGIPSFKDRNEWFVSQRIHSSTTSGLIEKMKKSIERGQNCKSFSLKDLSLDDQGAAAFIEELLQGNDYPIFATDAITFESLSSTICRQPSLSGVFAFDIWSESLSCGKQIQANSTSFQDWKQRITNIKGTNPRLKTILINTTPYHQAGANAVQEIGYAISEGVEYIEALRDVWTIDEIVSRMVFHFSIGSQYFLEIAKLRAFKQLWISVLNAYGVKDLSQALTISAEASLLTKSSLDPYVNLLRSGTEAFSAVIGGVDYLHIPPFNEAYEETNEFSERIARNIHFILRDEAHLSRVVDPGKGSYFIESLTKQLGTDAWQLFLELDQQGGLPAGLMSGQIQAEVEAVRNRRMEELEVRKKQMIGTNIYANLEDKIFAPTLQNVMAKAWPDDYVDIVPLRIERLSAAFERLRNKTKKLQDKGKCPTAGLIGLGTLKSHKPRMDFVSGFLAVAGIESVKSKECHAPEDIEEFINVNEFDYCVICGSAESYTEFAGETVRMLKRVWPNAVIDIAGKQNEGQMAEWGIDGSIYNEQNIVEKLESLLELWERGEKNEKA
;
A
#
# COMPACT_ATOMS: atom_id res chain seq x y z
N MET A 1 -47.82 -29.60 1.21
CA MET A 1 -47.18 -30.74 0.50
C MET A 1 -45.92 -30.39 -0.31
N HIS A 2 -45.62 -29.13 -0.66
CA HIS A 2 -44.41 -28.78 -1.43
C HIS A 2 -43.14 -28.54 -0.58
N ILE A 3 -43.23 -27.90 0.59
CA ILE A 3 -42.06 -27.61 1.44
C ILE A 3 -41.45 -28.87 2.07
N GLU A 4 -42.26 -29.84 2.50
CA GLU A 4 -41.74 -31.09 3.07
C GLU A 4 -40.99 -31.93 2.02
N LYS A 5 -41.50 -31.96 0.77
CA LYS A 5 -40.80 -32.60 -0.35
C LYS A 5 -39.46 -31.93 -0.66
N MET A 6 -39.40 -30.59 -0.63
CA MET A 6 -38.15 -29.84 -0.80
C MET A 6 -37.17 -30.09 0.35
N LYS A 7 -37.65 -30.12 1.60
CA LYS A 7 -36.83 -30.44 2.78
C LYS A 7 -36.31 -31.88 2.78
N SER A 8 -36.99 -32.79 2.08
CA SER A 8 -36.58 -34.20 1.93
C SER A 8 -35.69 -34.50 0.73
N GLN A 9 -35.41 -33.52 -0.14
CA GLN A 9 -34.47 -33.70 -1.24
C GLN A 9 -33.04 -33.76 -0.70
N ASN A 10 -32.41 -34.92 -0.82
CA ASN A 10 -30.99 -35.10 -0.57
C ASN A 10 -30.24 -35.01 -1.90
N PHE A 11 -29.20 -34.17 -1.93
CA PHE A 11 -28.23 -34.15 -3.02
C PHE A 11 -27.12 -35.15 -2.72
N GLU A 12 -26.52 -35.68 -3.78
CA GLU A 12 -25.30 -36.47 -3.68
C GLU A 12 -24.22 -35.62 -3.01
N ARG A 13 -23.56 -36.18 -1.98
CA ARG A 13 -22.47 -35.49 -1.27
C ARG A 13 -21.18 -35.77 -2.00
N PHE A 14 -20.55 -34.72 -2.52
CA PHE A 14 -19.22 -34.80 -3.11
C PHE A 14 -18.15 -34.60 -2.04
N SER A 15 -17.11 -35.43 -2.11
CA SER A 15 -15.92 -35.31 -1.28
C SER A 15 -14.94 -34.29 -1.87
N VAL A 16 -13.92 -33.93 -1.07
CA VAL A 16 -12.79 -33.12 -1.56
C VAL A 16 -12.04 -33.85 -2.69
N GLU A 17 -12.01 -35.18 -2.66
CA GLU A 17 -11.37 -35.99 -3.70
C GLU A 17 -12.15 -35.92 -5.02
N ASP A 18 -13.48 -35.97 -4.96
CA ASP A 18 -14.34 -35.80 -6.16
C ASP A 18 -14.12 -34.43 -6.80
N TRP A 19 -14.01 -33.39 -5.98
CA TRP A 19 -13.67 -32.04 -6.45
C TRP A 19 -12.27 -32.00 -7.07
N LYS A 20 -11.26 -32.62 -6.43
CA LYS A 20 -9.88 -32.66 -6.92
C LYS A 20 -9.81 -33.32 -8.30
N MET A 21 -10.43 -34.48 -8.48
CA MET A 21 -10.51 -35.17 -9.77
C MET A 21 -11.13 -34.28 -10.87
N LEU A 22 -12.21 -33.55 -10.55
CA LEU A 22 -12.86 -32.63 -11.50
C LEU A 22 -11.98 -31.42 -11.82
N ALA A 23 -11.31 -30.85 -10.82
CA ALA A 23 -10.39 -29.73 -11.00
C ALA A 23 -9.21 -30.11 -11.90
N GLU A 24 -8.56 -31.25 -11.63
CA GLU A 24 -7.43 -31.74 -12.45
C GLU A 24 -7.85 -32.05 -13.88
N LYS A 25 -9.05 -32.63 -14.07
CA LYS A 25 -9.64 -32.81 -15.40
C LYS A 25 -9.81 -31.47 -16.14
N THR A 26 -10.28 -30.43 -15.44
CA THR A 26 -10.44 -29.08 -15.99
C THR A 26 -9.10 -28.42 -16.31
N LEU A 27 -8.06 -28.72 -15.52
CA LEU A 27 -6.69 -28.29 -15.73
C LEU A 27 -5.93 -29.12 -16.77
N LYS A 28 -6.63 -29.94 -17.56
CA LYS A 28 -6.06 -30.82 -18.60
C LYS A 28 -4.98 -31.77 -18.05
N GLY A 29 -5.19 -32.29 -16.84
CA GLY A 29 -4.31 -33.24 -16.17
C GLY A 29 -3.19 -32.63 -15.34
N LYS A 30 -3.13 -31.29 -15.19
CA LYS A 30 -2.22 -30.67 -14.22
C LYS A 30 -2.76 -30.83 -12.79
N PRO A 31 -1.88 -31.03 -11.80
CA PRO A 31 -2.28 -31.14 -10.39
C PRO A 31 -2.91 -29.84 -9.88
N VAL A 32 -3.83 -29.93 -8.92
CA VAL A 32 -4.48 -28.75 -8.29
C VAL A 32 -3.47 -27.85 -7.59
N GLU A 33 -2.38 -28.43 -7.10
CA GLU A 33 -1.27 -27.73 -6.46
C GLU A 33 -0.63 -26.69 -7.40
N ALA A 34 -0.79 -26.83 -8.73
CA ALA A 34 -0.36 -25.82 -9.71
C ALA A 34 -1.17 -24.50 -9.63
N LEU A 35 -2.31 -24.49 -8.94
CA LEU A 35 -3.11 -23.30 -8.67
C LEU A 35 -2.71 -22.60 -7.37
N PHE A 36 -1.79 -23.17 -6.59
CA PHE A 36 -1.39 -22.55 -5.33
C PHE A 36 -0.62 -21.27 -5.64
N SER A 37 -0.97 -20.20 -4.94
CA SER A 37 -0.24 -18.94 -5.04
C SER A 37 0.43 -18.64 -3.72
N LYS A 38 1.72 -18.31 -3.76
CA LYS A 38 2.49 -17.97 -2.56
C LYS A 38 2.48 -16.47 -2.31
N THR A 39 2.23 -16.07 -1.06
CA THR A 39 2.27 -14.65 -0.66
C THR A 39 3.69 -14.20 -0.31
N TYR A 40 3.87 -12.91 0.01
CA TYR A 40 5.16 -12.37 0.45
C TYR A 40 5.53 -12.81 1.87
N GLU A 41 4.54 -13.22 2.65
CA GLU A 41 4.64 -13.82 3.98
C GLU A 41 5.02 -15.31 3.91
N ASN A 42 5.27 -15.85 2.70
CA ASN A 42 5.49 -17.26 2.43
C ASN A 42 4.30 -18.19 2.74
N VAL A 43 3.09 -17.65 2.77
CA VAL A 43 1.86 -18.43 2.95
C VAL A 43 1.37 -18.97 1.60
N ASP A 44 1.07 -20.26 1.55
CA ASP A 44 0.44 -20.89 0.39
C ASP A 44 -1.08 -20.68 0.43
N ILE A 45 -1.61 -20.01 -0.60
CA ILE A 45 -3.04 -19.81 -0.79
C ILE A 45 -3.57 -20.94 -1.67
N LYS A 46 -4.44 -21.76 -1.09
CA LYS A 46 -5.12 -22.87 -1.77
C LYS A 46 -6.35 -22.36 -2.54
N PRO A 47 -6.75 -23.00 -3.64
CA PRO A 47 -7.99 -22.68 -4.35
C PRO A 47 -9.26 -23.07 -3.59
N LEU A 48 -9.17 -23.94 -2.58
CA LEU A 48 -10.29 -24.40 -1.75
C LEU A 48 -9.83 -24.59 -0.31
N TYR A 49 -10.63 -24.09 0.64
CA TYR A 49 -10.48 -24.32 2.07
C TYR A 49 -11.76 -24.95 2.62
N THR A 50 -11.62 -25.92 3.52
CA THR A 50 -12.73 -26.69 4.09
C THR A 50 -12.61 -26.81 5.61
N GLU A 51 -13.51 -27.55 6.24
CA GLU A 51 -13.51 -27.75 7.69
C GLU A 51 -12.19 -28.34 8.22
N VAL A 52 -11.48 -29.15 7.42
CA VAL A 52 -10.18 -29.71 7.84
C VAL A 52 -9.06 -28.68 7.92
N ASP A 53 -9.22 -27.54 7.25
CA ASP A 53 -8.26 -26.42 7.31
C ASP A 53 -8.54 -25.51 8.51
N ARG A 54 -9.68 -25.69 9.18
CA ARG A 54 -10.06 -24.95 10.39
C ARG A 54 -9.46 -25.63 11.62
N ASP A 55 -8.98 -24.81 12.54
CA ASP A 55 -8.67 -25.24 13.90
C ASP A 55 -9.81 -24.84 14.84
N GLU A 56 -10.21 -25.73 15.74
CA GLU A 56 -11.32 -25.48 16.69
C GLU A 56 -10.98 -24.39 17.71
N HIS A 57 -9.69 -24.04 17.89
CA HIS A 57 -9.20 -23.19 18.98
C HIS A 57 -8.95 -21.71 18.63
N VAL A 58 -9.30 -21.23 17.44
CA VAL A 58 -9.09 -19.82 17.05
C VAL A 58 -10.32 -18.98 17.43
N GLY A 59 -10.51 -18.76 18.73
CA GLY A 59 -11.48 -17.79 19.22
C GLY A 59 -10.79 -16.47 19.55
N ILE A 60 -10.99 -15.42 18.75
CA ILE A 60 -10.58 -14.07 19.14
C ILE A 60 -11.67 -13.51 20.07
N PRO A 61 -11.35 -13.17 21.33
CA PRO A 61 -12.31 -12.50 22.20
C PRO A 61 -12.78 -11.21 21.55
N SER A 62 -14.10 -11.04 21.45
CA SER A 62 -14.68 -9.73 21.15
C SER A 62 -15.04 -9.05 22.47
N PHE A 63 -14.49 -7.86 22.68
CA PHE A 63 -14.87 -6.98 23.79
C PHE A 63 -15.92 -5.94 23.38
N LYS A 64 -16.44 -6.03 22.14
CA LYS A 64 -17.45 -5.14 21.60
C LYS A 64 -18.76 -5.89 21.34
N ASP A 65 -19.87 -5.21 21.56
CA ASP A 65 -21.21 -5.69 21.18
C ASP A 65 -21.51 -5.44 19.68
N ARG A 66 -20.89 -4.40 19.11
CA ARG A 66 -21.04 -3.98 17.72
C ARG A 66 -19.70 -3.62 17.10
N ASN A 67 -19.62 -3.72 15.78
CA ASN A 67 -18.40 -3.38 15.04
C ASN A 67 -18.37 -1.88 14.71
N GLU A 68 -18.48 -1.05 15.73
CA GLU A 68 -18.41 0.41 15.57
C GLU A 68 -16.96 0.90 15.60
N TRP A 69 -16.70 1.95 14.81
CA TRP A 69 -15.41 2.61 14.73
C TRP A 69 -15.56 4.14 14.70
N PHE A 70 -14.51 4.80 15.13
CA PHE A 70 -14.33 6.24 15.02
C PHE A 70 -13.83 6.60 13.61
N VAL A 71 -14.54 7.53 12.98
CA VAL A 71 -14.13 8.20 11.74
C VAL A 71 -13.05 9.20 12.13
N SER A 72 -11.79 8.76 12.15
CA SER A 72 -10.63 9.57 12.55
C SER A 72 -9.98 10.22 11.33
N GLN A 73 -10.79 10.95 10.55
CA GLN A 73 -10.28 11.66 9.38
C GLN A 73 -9.44 12.85 9.83
N ARG A 74 -8.14 12.79 9.53
CA ARG A 74 -7.17 13.79 9.97
C ARG A 74 -7.39 15.10 9.22
N ILE A 75 -7.62 16.18 9.98
CA ILE A 75 -7.86 17.50 9.42
C ILE A 75 -6.57 18.32 9.47
N HIS A 76 -6.28 19.01 8.36
CA HIS A 76 -5.14 19.88 8.19
C HIS A 76 -5.57 21.30 7.82
N SER A 77 -4.82 22.28 8.31
CA SER A 77 -4.93 23.69 7.91
C SER A 77 -3.64 24.41 8.22
N SER A 78 -3.31 25.42 7.41
CA SER A 78 -2.22 26.35 7.63
C SER A 78 -2.53 27.44 8.66
N THR A 79 -3.76 27.50 9.20
CA THR A 79 -4.13 28.41 10.28
C THR A 79 -4.91 27.70 11.38
N THR A 80 -4.74 28.13 12.63
CA THR A 80 -5.48 27.59 13.79
C THR A 80 -6.99 27.75 13.63
N SER A 81 -7.45 28.94 13.22
CA SER A 81 -8.87 29.21 13.00
C SER A 81 -9.44 28.34 11.87
N GLY A 82 -8.69 28.16 10.77
CA GLY A 82 -9.08 27.28 9.68
C GLY A 82 -9.17 25.81 10.10
N LEU A 83 -8.25 25.35 10.97
CA LEU A 83 -8.28 24.00 11.51
C LEU A 83 -9.55 23.77 12.35
N ILE A 84 -9.88 24.71 13.25
CA ILE A 84 -11.06 24.62 14.12
C ILE A 84 -12.35 24.68 13.29
N GLU A 85 -12.43 25.57 12.30
CA GLU A 85 -13.60 25.68 11.42
C GLU A 85 -13.80 24.38 10.62
N LYS A 86 -12.74 23.84 10.01
CA LYS A 86 -12.80 22.56 9.29
C LYS A 86 -13.21 21.42 10.23
N MET A 87 -12.70 21.41 11.46
CA MET A 87 -13.07 20.42 12.48
C MET A 87 -14.57 20.46 12.81
N LYS A 88 -15.10 21.65 13.11
CA LYS A 88 -16.53 21.86 13.38
C LYS A 88 -17.39 21.36 12.21
N LYS A 89 -17.05 21.76 10.98
CA LYS A 89 -17.73 21.30 9.76
C LYS A 89 -17.66 19.78 9.57
N SER A 90 -16.51 19.15 9.86
CA SER A 90 -16.39 17.70 9.69
C SER A 90 -17.26 16.94 10.70
N ILE A 91 -17.33 17.42 11.94
CA ILE A 91 -18.20 16.88 12.98
C ILE A 91 -19.68 16.99 12.58
N GLU A 92 -20.12 18.16 12.10
CA GLU A 92 -21.47 18.37 11.57
C GLU A 92 -21.78 17.43 10.40
N ARG A 93 -20.76 17.05 9.62
CA ARG A 93 -20.84 16.13 8.49
C ARG A 93 -20.62 14.67 8.89
N GLY A 94 -20.71 14.33 10.18
CA GLY A 94 -20.79 12.96 10.69
C GLY A 94 -19.47 12.34 11.19
N GLN A 95 -18.37 13.12 11.24
CA GLN A 95 -17.16 12.69 11.93
C GLN A 95 -17.40 12.64 13.45
N ASN A 96 -17.15 11.48 14.05
CA ASN A 96 -17.42 11.20 15.48
C ASN A 96 -16.13 11.18 16.32
N CYS A 97 -15.07 11.82 15.84
CA CYS A 97 -13.77 11.92 16.50
C CYS A 97 -13.06 13.22 16.08
N LYS A 98 -12.51 13.97 17.05
CA LYS A 98 -11.77 15.20 16.81
C LYS A 98 -10.35 14.87 16.36
N SER A 99 -10.16 14.60 15.05
CA SER A 99 -8.88 14.17 14.50
C SER A 99 -8.17 15.26 13.70
N PHE A 100 -6.94 15.60 14.09
CA PHE A 100 -6.20 16.73 13.54
C PHE A 100 -4.68 16.51 13.60
N SER A 101 -3.96 17.36 12.88
CA SER A 101 -2.51 17.47 12.92
C SER A 101 -2.09 18.95 12.87
N LEU A 102 -1.07 19.31 13.64
CA LEU A 102 -0.43 20.62 13.68
C LEU A 102 0.85 20.68 12.84
N LYS A 103 1.15 19.68 12.00
CA LYS A 103 2.37 19.66 11.18
C LYS A 103 2.63 20.95 10.38
N ASP A 104 1.57 21.64 9.96
CA ASP A 104 1.63 22.87 9.16
C ASP A 104 1.45 24.14 10.00
N LEU A 105 1.51 24.02 11.33
CA LEU A 105 1.23 25.07 12.30
C LEU A 105 2.36 25.18 13.33
N SER A 106 2.57 26.41 13.81
CA SER A 106 3.41 26.67 14.98
C SER A 106 2.58 27.48 15.97
N LEU A 107 2.46 26.95 17.19
CA LEU A 107 1.71 27.57 18.27
C LEU A 107 2.66 27.90 19.42
N ASP A 108 2.54 29.10 19.96
CA ASP A 108 3.09 29.41 21.27
C ASP A 108 2.14 28.89 22.38
N ASP A 109 2.56 29.02 23.65
CA ASP A 109 1.78 28.52 24.79
C ASP A 109 0.36 29.12 24.86
N GLN A 110 0.20 30.40 24.49
CA GLN A 110 -1.10 31.08 24.50
C GLN A 110 -2.00 30.57 23.37
N GLY A 111 -1.44 30.41 22.17
CA GLY A 111 -2.13 29.85 21.01
C GLY A 111 -2.52 28.39 21.22
N ALA A 112 -1.67 27.58 21.85
CA ALA A 112 -1.97 26.20 22.23
C ALA A 112 -3.13 26.14 23.24
N ALA A 113 -3.14 27.01 24.26
CA ALA A 113 -4.22 27.09 25.24
C ALA A 113 -5.56 27.46 24.58
N ALA A 114 -5.58 28.51 23.75
CA ALA A 114 -6.77 28.94 23.03
C ALA A 114 -7.27 27.85 22.06
N PHE A 115 -6.36 27.20 21.34
CA PHE A 115 -6.71 26.10 20.43
C PHE A 115 -7.39 24.95 21.17
N ILE A 116 -6.82 24.50 22.30
CA ILE A 116 -7.43 23.42 23.08
C ILE A 116 -8.78 23.86 23.66
N GLU A 117 -8.90 25.07 24.19
CA GLU A 117 -10.17 25.58 24.70
C GLU A 117 -11.27 25.51 23.61
N GLU A 118 -10.97 25.99 22.40
CA GLU A 118 -11.90 25.92 21.27
C GLU A 118 -12.14 24.48 20.79
N LEU A 119 -11.12 23.62 20.80
CA LEU A 119 -11.24 22.20 20.45
C LEU A 119 -12.20 21.47 21.41
N LEU A 120 -12.21 21.84 22.69
CA LEU A 120 -13.04 21.23 23.71
C LEU A 120 -14.48 21.77 23.74
N GLN A 121 -14.76 22.91 23.11
CA GLN A 121 -16.13 23.38 22.96
C GLN A 121 -16.99 22.39 22.15
N GLY A 122 -18.26 22.27 22.53
CA GLY A 122 -19.25 21.45 21.83
C GLY A 122 -19.34 20.02 22.37
N ASN A 123 -19.23 19.03 21.48
CA ASN A 123 -19.46 17.61 21.82
C ASN A 123 -18.24 16.98 22.50
N ASP A 124 -18.47 16.02 23.41
CA ASP A 124 -17.46 15.22 24.13
C ASP A 124 -16.79 14.13 23.27
N TYR A 125 -16.65 14.36 21.96
CA TYR A 125 -15.99 13.40 21.08
C TYR A 125 -14.51 13.22 21.42
N PRO A 126 -13.98 11.98 21.31
CA PRO A 126 -12.58 11.70 21.62
C PRO A 126 -11.66 12.44 20.65
N ILE A 127 -10.50 12.85 21.15
CA ILE A 127 -9.43 13.41 20.33
C ILE A 127 -8.64 12.29 19.64
N PHE A 128 -8.09 12.57 18.47
CA PHE A 128 -7.19 11.65 17.76
C PHE A 128 -6.08 12.42 17.04
N ALA A 129 -4.92 12.49 17.68
CA ALA A 129 -3.70 13.05 17.12
C ALA A 129 -2.55 12.07 17.34
N THR A 130 -1.84 11.75 16.26
CA THR A 130 -0.87 10.63 16.20
C THR A 130 0.52 11.04 15.71
N ASP A 131 0.81 12.35 15.64
CA ASP A 131 2.08 12.86 15.15
C ASP A 131 2.82 13.67 16.23
N ALA A 132 4.14 13.63 16.18
CA ALA A 132 4.99 14.22 17.20
C ALA A 132 4.91 15.74 17.25
N ILE A 133 4.74 16.42 16.12
CA ILE A 133 4.61 17.89 16.10
C ILE A 133 3.39 18.29 16.92
N THR A 134 2.24 17.66 16.67
CA THR A 134 1.03 17.89 17.46
C THR A 134 1.23 17.53 18.94
N PHE A 135 1.90 16.42 19.23
CA PHE A 135 2.15 16.02 20.61
C PHE A 135 3.01 17.04 21.36
N GLU A 136 4.14 17.43 20.77
CA GLU A 136 5.09 18.38 21.34
C GLU A 136 4.47 19.76 21.54
N SER A 137 3.67 20.24 20.58
CA SER A 137 3.00 21.53 20.67
C SER A 137 1.91 21.59 21.75
N LEU A 138 1.27 20.47 22.11
CA LEU A 138 0.08 20.47 22.95
C LEU A 138 0.23 19.74 24.28
N SER A 139 1.29 18.96 24.52
CA SER A 139 1.41 18.11 25.71
C SER A 139 1.27 18.87 27.03
N SER A 140 1.89 20.06 27.11
CA SER A 140 1.86 20.91 28.31
C SER A 140 0.45 21.47 28.57
N THR A 141 -0.27 21.82 27.51
CA THR A 141 -1.63 22.36 27.59
C THR A 141 -2.64 21.26 27.91
N ILE A 142 -2.56 20.11 27.23
CA ILE A 142 -3.41 18.94 27.47
C ILE A 142 -3.27 18.44 28.91
N CYS A 143 -2.05 18.45 29.46
CA CYS A 143 -1.83 18.10 30.86
C CYS A 143 -2.66 18.94 31.85
N ARG A 144 -3.02 20.19 31.50
CA ARG A 144 -3.80 21.10 32.36
C ARG A 144 -5.31 20.97 32.18
N GLN A 145 -5.76 20.24 31.15
CA GLN A 145 -7.17 20.04 30.84
C GLN A 145 -7.61 18.66 31.33
N PRO A 146 -8.55 18.55 32.27
CA PRO A 146 -8.98 17.25 32.78
C PRO A 146 -9.98 16.56 31.84
N SER A 147 -10.11 15.24 32.03
CA SER A 147 -11.21 14.42 31.49
C SER A 147 -11.25 14.18 29.98
N LEU A 148 -10.16 14.42 29.25
CA LEU A 148 -10.05 14.07 27.84
C LEU A 148 -10.03 12.55 27.62
N SER A 149 -10.46 12.14 26.43
CA SER A 149 -10.46 10.74 26.00
C SER A 149 -10.05 10.63 24.53
N GLY A 150 -9.61 9.43 24.14
CA GLY A 150 -9.16 9.14 22.77
C GLY A 150 -7.67 8.86 22.70
N VAL A 151 -7.03 9.30 21.62
CA VAL A 151 -5.61 9.09 21.33
C VAL A 151 -4.92 10.44 21.17
N PHE A 152 -3.90 10.67 21.97
CA PHE A 152 -2.97 11.78 21.86
C PHE A 152 -1.58 11.26 22.15
N ALA A 153 -0.94 10.76 21.11
CA ALA A 153 0.28 9.99 21.20
C ALA A 153 1.10 10.19 19.94
N PHE A 154 2.37 9.86 20.00
CA PHE A 154 3.17 9.55 18.83
C PHE A 154 4.11 8.42 19.22
N ASP A 155 4.68 7.77 18.22
CA ASP A 155 5.59 6.67 18.44
C ASP A 155 7.02 7.19 18.38
N ILE A 156 7.67 7.28 19.54
CA ILE A 156 9.00 7.89 19.65
C ILE A 156 10.10 7.02 19.03
N TRP A 157 9.91 5.70 18.94
CA TRP A 157 10.86 4.82 18.26
C TRP A 157 10.71 4.88 16.75
N SER A 158 9.47 4.76 16.24
CA SER A 158 9.26 4.64 14.79
C SER A 158 9.30 5.97 14.01
N GLU A 159 9.06 7.12 14.64
CA GLU A 159 9.01 8.44 13.96
C GLU A 159 10.32 8.79 13.23
N SER A 160 11.46 8.33 13.76
CA SER A 160 12.79 8.73 13.32
C SER A 160 13.44 7.75 12.32
N LEU A 161 12.83 6.58 12.11
CA LEU A 161 13.45 5.48 11.34
C LEU A 161 13.64 5.81 9.86
N SER A 162 12.72 6.55 9.24
CA SER A 162 12.87 6.94 7.83
C SER A 162 14.01 7.94 7.61
N CYS A 163 14.43 8.62 8.67
CA CYS A 163 15.57 9.54 8.68
C CYS A 163 16.89 8.85 9.03
N GLY A 164 16.89 7.54 9.30
CA GLY A 164 18.09 6.80 9.73
C GLY A 164 18.51 7.13 11.15
N LYS A 165 17.54 7.47 12.00
CA LYS A 165 17.75 7.79 13.41
C LYS A 165 16.98 6.79 14.27
N GLN A 166 17.49 6.55 15.47
CA GLN A 166 16.85 5.74 16.49
C GLN A 166 17.07 6.37 17.86
N ILE A 167 16.04 6.38 18.70
CA ILE A 167 16.14 6.80 20.10
C ILE A 167 16.50 5.60 21.00
N GLN A 168 17.25 5.86 22.06
CA GLN A 168 17.56 4.88 23.11
C GLN A 168 16.70 5.14 24.35
N ALA A 169 16.24 4.09 25.04
CA ALA A 169 15.33 4.24 26.20
C ALA A 169 15.95 5.02 27.38
N ASN A 170 17.28 5.05 27.47
CA ASN A 170 18.02 5.80 28.49
C ASN A 170 18.38 7.24 28.07
N SER A 171 17.96 7.69 26.88
CA SER A 171 18.27 9.03 26.37
C SER A 171 17.46 10.11 27.10
N THR A 172 17.96 11.35 27.08
CA THR A 172 17.26 12.50 27.69
C THR A 172 15.92 12.73 27.02
N SER A 173 15.87 12.66 25.68
CA SER A 173 14.66 12.80 24.89
C SER A 173 13.59 11.77 25.27
N PHE A 174 13.98 10.52 25.55
CA PHE A 174 13.04 9.48 25.97
C PHE A 174 12.52 9.73 27.39
N GLN A 175 13.40 10.15 28.31
CA GLN A 175 13.00 10.51 29.66
C GLN A 175 12.06 11.72 29.70
N ASP A 176 12.29 12.72 28.86
CA ASP A 176 11.41 13.89 28.73
C ASP A 176 10.02 13.49 28.21
N TRP A 177 9.96 12.64 27.18
CA TRP A 177 8.71 12.07 26.69
C TRP A 177 7.98 11.28 27.78
N LYS A 178 8.70 10.41 28.49
CA LYS A 178 8.20 9.59 29.60
C LYS A 178 7.61 10.45 30.73
N GLN A 179 8.26 11.57 31.05
CA GLN A 179 7.74 12.52 32.04
C GLN A 179 6.45 13.19 31.55
N ARG A 180 6.37 13.58 30.27
CA ARG A 180 5.18 14.21 29.69
C ARG A 180 3.97 13.28 29.69
N ILE A 181 4.13 12.03 29.25
CA ILE A 181 3.02 11.06 29.30
C ILE A 181 2.59 10.76 30.74
N THR A 182 3.51 10.80 31.72
CA THR A 182 3.21 10.64 33.15
C THR A 182 2.39 11.81 33.69
N ASN A 183 2.73 13.03 33.29
CA ASN A 183 1.97 14.21 33.67
C ASN A 183 0.54 14.16 33.08
N ILE A 184 0.41 13.78 31.80
CA ILE A 184 -0.90 13.62 31.13
C ILE A 184 -1.72 12.50 31.79
N LYS A 185 -1.11 11.36 32.14
CA LYS A 185 -1.78 10.25 32.84
C LYS A 185 -2.50 10.72 34.10
N GLY A 186 -1.87 11.60 34.88
CA GLY A 186 -2.40 12.12 36.14
C GLY A 186 -3.67 12.97 35.99
N THR A 187 -3.85 13.67 34.87
CA THR A 187 -5.02 14.53 34.63
C THR A 187 -6.04 13.95 33.65
N ASN A 188 -5.60 13.04 32.76
CA ASN A 188 -6.41 12.48 31.69
C ASN A 188 -6.37 10.95 31.70
N PRO A 189 -7.12 10.28 32.58
CA PRO A 189 -7.04 8.83 32.74
C PRO A 189 -7.55 8.01 31.54
N ARG A 190 -8.36 8.62 30.66
CA ARG A 190 -8.98 7.96 29.50
C ARG A 190 -8.25 8.23 28.18
N LEU A 191 -7.12 8.93 28.23
CA LEU A 191 -6.34 9.30 27.06
C LEU A 191 -5.22 8.30 26.84
N LYS A 192 -5.11 7.77 25.62
CA LYS A 192 -4.03 6.90 25.18
C LYS A 192 -2.86 7.75 24.70
N THR A 193 -1.68 7.48 25.24
CA THR A 193 -0.48 8.32 25.08
C THR A 193 0.72 7.53 24.56
N ILE A 194 0.57 6.22 24.34
CA ILE A 194 1.62 5.35 23.79
C ILE A 194 1.11 4.82 22.45
N LEU A 195 1.78 5.20 21.37
CA LEU A 195 1.46 4.73 20.02
C LEU A 195 2.54 3.74 19.58
N ILE A 196 2.09 2.63 19.02
CA ILE A 196 2.93 1.65 18.33
C ILE A 196 2.53 1.73 16.86
N ASN A 197 3.39 2.32 16.03
CA ASN A 197 3.05 2.70 14.68
C ASN A 197 3.79 1.84 13.66
N THR A 198 3.04 0.95 13.00
CA THR A 198 3.63 0.07 11.97
C THR A 198 3.74 0.72 10.59
N THR A 199 3.17 1.90 10.38
CA THR A 199 3.14 2.59 9.08
C THR A 199 4.54 2.77 8.47
N PRO A 200 5.60 3.16 9.21
CA PRO A 200 6.95 3.29 8.63
C PRO A 200 7.47 1.97 8.02
N TYR A 201 7.26 0.83 8.69
CA TYR A 201 7.66 -0.48 8.18
C TYR A 201 6.81 -0.87 6.95
N HIS A 202 5.49 -0.68 7.03
CA HIS A 202 4.58 -0.96 5.92
C HIS A 202 4.98 -0.17 4.67
N GLN A 203 5.14 1.15 4.80
CA GLN A 203 5.51 2.04 3.69
C GLN A 203 6.93 1.79 3.15
N ALA A 204 7.83 1.24 3.98
CA ALA A 204 9.13 0.76 3.52
C ALA A 204 9.08 -0.60 2.82
N GLY A 205 7.93 -1.30 2.87
CA GLY A 205 7.64 -2.50 2.08
C GLY A 205 7.36 -3.77 2.88
N ALA A 206 7.25 -3.69 4.21
CA ALA A 206 7.04 -4.85 5.08
C ALA A 206 5.84 -5.70 4.65
N ASN A 207 5.89 -6.99 4.98
CA ASN A 207 4.77 -7.92 4.81
C ASN A 207 3.94 -8.01 6.09
N ALA A 208 2.79 -8.69 6.04
CA ALA A 208 1.88 -8.75 7.20
C ALA A 208 2.50 -9.43 8.43
N VAL A 209 3.36 -10.43 8.23
CA VAL A 209 4.08 -11.13 9.32
C VAL A 209 5.04 -10.18 10.03
N GLN A 210 5.81 -9.41 9.25
CA GLN A 210 6.75 -8.40 9.76
C GLN A 210 6.02 -7.30 10.53
N GLU A 211 4.94 -6.74 9.99
CA GLU A 211 4.16 -5.71 10.70
C GLU A 211 3.64 -6.20 12.06
N ILE A 212 3.13 -7.44 12.14
CA ILE A 212 2.65 -8.00 13.41
C ILE A 212 3.81 -8.25 14.38
N GLY A 213 4.90 -8.88 13.92
CA GLY A 213 6.06 -9.19 14.75
C GLY A 213 6.71 -7.94 15.33
N TYR A 214 6.90 -6.91 14.49
CA TYR A 214 7.45 -5.62 14.93
C TYR A 214 6.51 -4.89 15.89
N ALA A 215 5.19 -4.88 15.62
CA ALA A 215 4.22 -4.28 16.54
C ALA A 215 4.25 -4.93 17.93
N ILE A 216 4.33 -6.26 18.00
CA ILE A 216 4.39 -6.98 19.28
C ILE A 216 5.71 -6.68 20.00
N SER A 217 6.83 -6.74 19.28
CA SER A 217 8.16 -6.46 19.85
C SER A 217 8.25 -5.03 20.39
N GLU A 218 7.76 -4.04 19.64
CA GLU A 218 7.70 -2.65 20.07
C GLU A 218 6.76 -2.44 21.26
N GLY A 219 5.62 -3.14 21.27
CA GLY A 219 4.69 -3.11 22.41
C GLY A 219 5.32 -3.65 23.70
N VAL A 220 6.08 -4.75 23.61
CA VAL A 220 6.86 -5.31 24.72
C VAL A 220 7.93 -4.33 25.18
N GLU A 221 8.65 -3.71 24.25
CA GLU A 221 9.68 -2.71 24.58
C GLU A 221 9.09 -1.52 25.36
N TYR A 222 7.91 -1.02 24.98
CA TYR A 222 7.21 0.02 25.75
C TYR A 222 6.83 -0.44 27.16
N ILE A 223 6.37 -1.69 27.32
CA ILE A 223 6.07 -2.26 28.65
C ILE A 223 7.33 -2.27 29.51
N GLU A 224 8.43 -2.78 28.98
CA GLU A 224 9.70 -2.89 29.70
C GLU A 224 10.33 -1.52 30.01
N ALA A 225 10.22 -0.53 29.12
CA ALA A 225 10.78 0.81 29.32
C ALA A 225 10.00 1.68 30.34
N LEU A 226 8.75 1.32 30.66
CA LEU A 226 7.85 2.10 31.53
C LEU A 226 7.51 1.41 32.86
N ARG A 227 7.94 0.16 33.07
CA ARG A 227 7.62 -0.63 34.27
C ARG A 227 8.21 -0.10 35.58
N ASP A 228 9.19 0.78 35.50
CA ASP A 228 9.80 1.49 36.63
C ASP A 228 8.94 2.66 37.13
N VAL A 229 8.04 3.18 36.29
CA VAL A 229 7.14 4.29 36.67
C VAL A 229 5.69 3.87 36.81
N TRP A 230 5.19 2.92 36.01
CA TRP A 230 3.79 2.51 36.00
C TRP A 230 3.64 0.98 36.14
N THR A 231 2.48 0.54 36.60
CA THR A 231 2.10 -0.89 36.58
C THR A 231 1.77 -1.33 35.15
N ILE A 232 1.80 -2.65 34.89
CA ILE A 232 1.54 -3.18 33.55
C ILE A 232 0.13 -2.82 33.07
N ASP A 233 -0.92 -3.01 33.90
CA ASP A 233 -2.30 -2.63 33.56
C ASP A 233 -2.42 -1.14 33.19
N GLU A 234 -1.66 -0.27 33.88
CA GLU A 234 -1.61 1.16 33.57
C GLU A 234 -0.89 1.44 32.25
N ILE A 235 0.16 0.70 31.89
CA ILE A 235 0.86 0.89 30.61
C ILE A 235 -0.04 0.45 29.45
N VAL A 236 -0.55 -0.77 29.51
CA VAL A 236 -1.30 -1.37 28.39
C VAL A 236 -2.63 -0.66 28.11
N SER A 237 -3.28 -0.10 29.13
CA SER A 237 -4.48 0.72 28.95
C SER A 237 -4.21 2.01 28.15
N ARG A 238 -2.95 2.46 28.08
CA ARG A 238 -2.52 3.67 27.35
C ARG A 238 -2.00 3.41 25.95
N MET A 239 -1.86 2.14 25.58
CA MET A 239 -1.35 1.73 24.28
C MET A 239 -2.46 1.78 23.22
N VAL A 240 -2.04 2.15 22.01
CA VAL A 240 -2.79 2.01 20.77
C VAL A 240 -1.84 1.51 19.68
N PHE A 241 -2.29 0.52 18.93
CA PHE A 241 -1.54 -0.01 17.79
C PHE A 241 -2.11 0.58 16.51
N HIS A 242 -1.25 1.11 15.65
CA HIS A 242 -1.64 1.71 14.38
C HIS A 242 -1.11 0.91 13.20
N PHE A 243 -2.01 0.50 12.31
CA PHE A 243 -1.71 -0.30 11.13
C PHE A 243 -2.07 0.41 9.83
N SER A 244 -1.15 0.39 8.87
CA SER A 244 -1.48 0.64 7.47
C SER A 244 -2.18 -0.58 6.86
N ILE A 245 -3.16 -0.36 6.01
CA ILE A 245 -3.97 -1.44 5.39
C ILE A 245 -3.73 -1.41 3.88
N GLY A 246 -3.13 -2.48 3.36
CA GLY A 246 -2.80 -2.64 1.94
C GLY A 246 -3.92 -3.24 1.11
N SER A 247 -3.62 -3.50 -0.16
CA SER A 247 -4.61 -3.93 -1.16
C SER A 247 -5.06 -5.40 -1.06
N GLN A 248 -4.42 -6.21 -0.21
CA GLN A 248 -4.67 -7.65 -0.12
C GLN A 248 -5.83 -7.95 0.86
N TYR A 249 -7.06 -7.75 0.40
CA TYR A 249 -8.29 -7.77 1.21
C TYR A 249 -8.33 -8.81 2.35
N PHE A 250 -8.26 -10.11 2.03
CA PHE A 250 -8.37 -11.18 3.04
C PHE A 250 -7.15 -11.26 3.95
N LEU A 251 -5.97 -10.93 3.44
CA LEU A 251 -4.72 -10.93 4.19
C LEU A 251 -4.74 -9.84 5.26
N GLU A 252 -5.24 -8.65 4.94
CA GLU A 252 -5.35 -7.54 5.89
C GLU A 252 -6.37 -7.83 7.01
N ILE A 253 -7.49 -8.47 6.67
CA ILE A 253 -8.45 -8.97 7.66
C ILE A 253 -7.75 -9.97 8.60
N ALA A 254 -7.04 -10.94 8.01
CA ALA A 254 -6.33 -11.97 8.76
C ALA A 254 -5.20 -11.39 9.61
N LYS A 255 -4.51 -10.35 9.14
CA LYS A 255 -3.43 -9.63 9.84
C LYS A 255 -3.92 -9.02 11.15
N LEU A 256 -4.99 -8.22 11.09
CA LEU A 256 -5.56 -7.58 12.26
C LEU A 256 -6.10 -8.61 13.26
N ARG A 257 -6.71 -9.70 12.76
CA ARG A 257 -7.18 -10.82 13.59
C ARG A 257 -6.02 -11.54 14.30
N ALA A 258 -4.96 -11.87 13.57
CA ALA A 258 -3.78 -12.53 14.09
C ALA A 258 -3.08 -11.67 15.16
N PHE A 259 -2.90 -10.37 14.87
CA PHE A 259 -2.35 -9.43 15.84
C PHE A 259 -3.11 -9.43 17.17
N LYS A 260 -4.45 -9.34 17.13
CA LYS A 260 -5.28 -9.35 18.35
C LYS A 260 -5.04 -10.59 19.20
N GLN A 261 -4.99 -11.76 18.57
CA GLN A 261 -4.76 -13.02 19.26
C GLN A 261 -3.38 -13.08 19.91
N LEU A 262 -2.34 -12.67 19.18
CA LEU A 262 -0.97 -12.68 19.70
C LEU A 262 -0.78 -11.65 20.81
N TRP A 263 -1.32 -10.44 20.66
CA TRP A 263 -1.22 -9.41 21.69
C TRP A 263 -1.94 -9.84 22.98
N ILE A 264 -3.12 -10.46 22.89
CA ILE A 264 -3.78 -11.07 24.05
C ILE A 264 -2.90 -12.13 24.71
N SER A 265 -2.17 -12.93 23.92
CA SER A 265 -1.25 -13.94 24.45
C SER A 265 -0.09 -13.31 25.23
N VAL A 266 0.45 -12.19 24.75
CA VAL A 266 1.46 -11.38 25.46
C VAL A 266 0.88 -10.82 26.75
N LEU A 267 -0.28 -10.18 26.70
CA LEU A 267 -0.95 -9.60 27.88
C LEU A 267 -1.23 -10.65 28.96
N ASN A 268 -1.65 -11.86 28.56
CA ASN A 268 -1.85 -12.98 29.47
C ASN A 268 -0.53 -13.43 30.13
N ALA A 269 0.58 -13.46 29.38
CA ALA A 269 1.89 -13.78 29.92
C ALA A 269 2.35 -12.76 30.97
N TYR A 270 2.01 -11.48 30.78
CA TYR A 270 2.22 -10.42 31.75
C TYR A 270 1.20 -10.39 32.91
N GLY A 271 0.17 -11.25 32.89
CA GLY A 271 -0.84 -11.34 33.93
C GLY A 271 -1.85 -10.19 33.96
N VAL A 272 -2.03 -9.49 32.83
CA VAL A 272 -3.01 -8.40 32.69
C VAL A 272 -4.42 -8.95 32.86
N LYS A 273 -5.21 -8.30 33.71
CA LYS A 273 -6.56 -8.78 34.06
C LYS A 273 -7.65 -8.25 33.15
N ASP A 274 -7.57 -6.96 32.81
CA ASP A 274 -8.54 -6.30 31.93
C ASP A 274 -7.97 -6.15 30.51
N LEU A 275 -8.28 -7.14 29.66
CA LEU A 275 -7.87 -7.15 28.27
C LEU A 275 -8.66 -6.15 27.40
N SER A 276 -9.83 -5.68 27.86
CA SER A 276 -10.74 -4.85 27.05
C SER A 276 -10.16 -3.45 26.78
N GLN A 277 -9.39 -2.91 27.72
CA GLN A 277 -8.76 -1.59 27.60
C GLN A 277 -7.39 -1.64 26.91
N ALA A 278 -6.81 -2.84 26.80
CA ALA A 278 -5.46 -3.09 26.31
C ALA A 278 -5.39 -3.40 24.80
N LEU A 279 -6.55 -3.45 24.12
CA LEU A 279 -6.66 -3.85 22.71
C LEU A 279 -7.33 -2.75 21.89
N THR A 280 -6.64 -1.63 21.72
CA THR A 280 -7.10 -0.53 20.85
C THR A 280 -6.28 -0.47 19.58
N ILE A 281 -6.97 -0.54 18.45
CA ILE A 281 -6.38 -0.56 17.12
C ILE A 281 -6.87 0.63 16.32
N SER A 282 -5.93 1.42 15.84
CA SER A 282 -6.17 2.38 14.77
C SER A 282 -5.64 1.83 13.46
N ALA A 283 -6.24 2.26 12.35
CA ALA A 283 -5.75 1.93 11.03
C ALA A 283 -5.87 3.10 10.05
N GLU A 284 -5.05 3.05 9.00
CA GLU A 284 -5.16 3.92 7.84
C GLU A 284 -5.09 3.12 6.53
N ALA A 285 -5.84 3.55 5.52
CA ALA A 285 -5.67 3.03 4.16
C ALA A 285 -4.29 3.43 3.63
N SER A 286 -3.56 2.47 3.05
CA SER A 286 -2.12 2.63 2.78
C SER A 286 -1.82 3.61 1.64
N LEU A 287 -0.87 4.53 1.88
CA LEU A 287 -0.31 5.39 0.83
C LEU A 287 0.64 4.63 -0.12
N LEU A 288 1.23 3.50 0.32
CA LEU A 288 2.15 2.68 -0.47
C LEU A 288 1.52 2.20 -1.79
N THR A 289 0.21 1.93 -1.78
CA THR A 289 -0.54 1.38 -2.91
C THR A 289 -1.11 2.46 -3.84
N LYS A 290 -0.96 3.75 -3.52
CA LYS A 290 -1.57 4.86 -4.27
C LYS A 290 -0.67 5.32 -5.40
N SER A 291 -1.29 5.80 -6.48
CA SER A 291 -0.58 6.38 -7.63
C SER A 291 -1.06 7.78 -7.98
N SER A 292 -0.17 8.57 -8.56
CA SER A 292 -0.52 9.82 -9.24
C SER A 292 -1.06 9.59 -10.66
N LEU A 293 -0.87 8.39 -11.21
CA LEU A 293 -1.44 7.95 -12.49
C LEU A 293 -2.80 7.31 -12.24
N ASP A 294 -3.75 7.58 -13.14
CA ASP A 294 -5.17 7.28 -13.01
C ASP A 294 -5.68 7.42 -11.56
N PRO A 295 -5.67 8.65 -11.02
CA PRO A 295 -5.81 8.88 -9.59
C PRO A 295 -7.15 8.42 -9.00
N TYR A 296 -8.21 8.36 -9.81
CA TYR A 296 -9.52 7.91 -9.33
C TYR A 296 -9.53 6.41 -8.97
N VAL A 297 -8.59 5.60 -9.49
CA VAL A 297 -8.41 4.21 -9.05
C VAL A 297 -8.04 4.14 -7.57
N ASN A 298 -7.42 5.19 -7.00
CA ASN A 298 -7.15 5.25 -5.56
C ASN A 298 -8.43 5.18 -4.72
N LEU A 299 -9.60 5.60 -5.24
CA LEU A 299 -10.88 5.45 -4.57
C LEU A 299 -11.26 3.98 -4.37
N LEU A 300 -11.03 3.15 -5.39
CA LEU A 300 -11.31 1.71 -5.33
C LEU A 300 -10.36 1.01 -4.35
N ARG A 301 -9.07 1.42 -4.37
CA ARG A 301 -8.05 0.93 -3.43
C ARG A 301 -8.44 1.27 -1.99
N SER A 302 -8.68 2.55 -1.72
CA SER A 302 -9.06 3.03 -0.38
C SER A 302 -10.37 2.43 0.12
N GLY A 303 -11.36 2.22 -0.75
CA GLY A 303 -12.60 1.54 -0.40
C GLY A 303 -12.39 0.09 0.06
N THR A 304 -11.56 -0.66 -0.68
CA THR A 304 -11.24 -2.07 -0.36
C THR A 304 -10.40 -2.19 0.92
N GLU A 305 -9.42 -1.30 1.09
CA GLU A 305 -8.59 -1.22 2.29
C GLU A 305 -9.42 -0.87 3.52
N ALA A 306 -10.27 0.16 3.44
CA ALA A 306 -11.19 0.53 4.51
C ALA A 306 -12.15 -0.59 4.89
N PHE A 307 -12.69 -1.31 3.89
CA PHE A 307 -13.53 -2.48 4.13
C PHE A 307 -12.75 -3.56 4.90
N SER A 308 -11.53 -3.88 4.48
CA SER A 308 -10.67 -4.85 5.19
C SER A 308 -10.42 -4.44 6.64
N ALA A 309 -10.11 -3.16 6.88
CA ALA A 309 -9.90 -2.60 8.20
C ALA A 309 -11.13 -2.76 9.11
N VAL A 310 -12.31 -2.40 8.59
CA VAL A 310 -13.58 -2.51 9.32
C VAL A 310 -13.89 -3.97 9.67
N ILE A 311 -13.68 -4.91 8.74
CA ILE A 311 -13.91 -6.35 9.00
C ILE A 311 -12.90 -6.92 9.98
N GLY A 312 -11.65 -6.45 9.94
CA GLY A 312 -10.64 -6.75 10.95
C GLY A 312 -10.96 -6.16 12.33
N GLY A 313 -11.95 -5.27 12.43
CA GLY A 313 -12.52 -4.76 13.67
C GLY A 313 -11.66 -3.68 14.35
N VAL A 314 -11.25 -2.67 13.60
CA VAL A 314 -10.51 -1.50 14.12
C VAL A 314 -11.39 -0.59 15.00
N ASP A 315 -10.76 0.23 15.84
CA ASP A 315 -11.40 1.24 16.67
C ASP A 315 -11.40 2.62 16.02
N TYR A 316 -10.31 2.97 15.34
CA TYR A 316 -10.14 4.24 14.63
C TYR A 316 -9.75 3.95 13.19
N LEU A 317 -10.38 4.62 12.23
CA LEU A 317 -10.05 4.48 10.82
C LEU A 317 -9.84 5.85 10.18
N HIS A 318 -8.69 6.02 9.54
CA HIS A 318 -8.40 7.11 8.63
C HIS A 318 -8.39 6.57 7.19
N ILE A 319 -8.94 7.32 6.25
CA ILE A 319 -8.86 7.00 4.82
C ILE A 319 -8.26 8.24 4.15
N PRO A 320 -7.02 8.18 3.65
CA PRO A 320 -6.42 9.34 2.99
C PRO A 320 -7.27 9.73 1.78
N PRO A 321 -7.52 11.03 1.53
CA PRO A 321 -8.09 11.49 0.28
C PRO A 321 -7.33 10.93 -0.91
N PHE A 322 -8.05 10.60 -1.99
CA PHE A 322 -7.50 9.87 -3.13
C PHE A 322 -6.34 10.60 -3.83
N ASN A 323 -6.21 11.90 -3.60
CA ASN A 323 -5.22 12.79 -4.18
C ASN A 323 -4.05 13.14 -3.24
N GLU A 324 -4.09 12.73 -1.97
CA GLU A 324 -3.08 13.06 -0.95
C GLU A 324 -1.66 12.61 -1.35
N ALA A 325 -1.55 11.53 -2.13
CA ALA A 325 -0.26 10.99 -2.55
C ALA A 325 0.50 11.86 -3.58
N TYR A 326 -0.16 12.86 -4.19
CA TYR A 326 0.42 13.61 -5.31
C TYR A 326 0.06 15.10 -5.38
N GLU A 327 -0.96 15.57 -4.66
CA GLU A 327 -1.30 16.99 -4.55
C GLU A 327 -1.93 17.32 -3.19
N GLU A 328 -2.11 18.61 -2.91
CA GLU A 328 -2.85 19.05 -1.72
C GLU A 328 -4.32 18.60 -1.78
N THR A 329 -4.86 18.20 -0.63
CA THR A 329 -6.25 17.77 -0.51
C THR A 329 -7.20 18.95 -0.64
N ASN A 330 -8.38 18.69 -1.20
CA ASN A 330 -9.45 19.67 -1.34
C ASN A 330 -10.76 19.15 -0.73
N GLU A 331 -11.74 20.04 -0.56
CA GLU A 331 -13.03 19.70 0.07
C GLU A 331 -13.73 18.51 -0.61
N PHE A 332 -13.62 18.38 -1.94
CA PHE A 332 -14.19 17.26 -2.66
C PHE A 332 -13.51 15.94 -2.27
N SER A 333 -12.18 15.88 -2.33
CA SER A 333 -11.39 14.70 -1.99
C SER A 333 -11.58 14.27 -0.51
N GLU A 334 -11.60 15.24 0.41
CA GLU A 334 -11.86 15.02 1.85
C GLU A 334 -13.28 14.49 2.10
N ARG A 335 -14.28 15.01 1.38
CA ARG A 335 -15.65 14.53 1.46
C ARG A 335 -15.76 13.08 0.97
N ILE A 336 -15.10 12.73 -0.13
CA ILE A 336 -15.14 11.37 -0.65
C ILE A 336 -14.51 10.39 0.35
N ALA A 337 -13.34 10.72 0.90
CA ALA A 337 -12.70 9.93 1.95
C ALA A 337 -13.61 9.68 3.15
N ARG A 338 -14.27 10.72 3.66
CA ARG A 338 -15.23 10.59 4.76
C ARG A 338 -16.45 9.75 4.38
N ASN A 339 -17.00 9.93 3.18
CA ASN A 339 -18.19 9.22 2.73
C ASN A 339 -17.99 7.71 2.60
N ILE A 340 -16.76 7.24 2.35
CA ILE A 340 -16.47 5.78 2.36
C ILE A 340 -16.87 5.18 3.71
N HIS A 341 -16.64 5.87 4.84
CA HIS A 341 -17.08 5.38 6.15
C HIS A 341 -18.59 5.20 6.23
N PHE A 342 -19.35 6.18 5.71
CA PHE A 342 -20.81 6.15 5.77
C PHE A 342 -21.40 5.10 4.85
N ILE A 343 -20.83 4.91 3.67
CA ILE A 343 -21.23 3.80 2.78
C ILE A 343 -20.99 2.46 3.50
N LEU A 344 -19.81 2.26 4.11
CA LEU A 344 -19.50 1.01 4.82
C LEU A 344 -20.40 0.79 6.06
N ARG A 345 -20.68 1.86 6.81
CA ARG A 345 -21.44 1.78 8.08
C ARG A 345 -22.95 1.75 7.86
N ASP A 346 -23.46 2.68 7.06
CA ASP A 346 -24.88 3.02 7.01
C ASP A 346 -25.58 2.34 5.82
N GLU A 347 -24.87 2.03 4.73
CA GLU A 347 -25.43 1.34 3.55
C GLU A 347 -25.03 -0.15 3.48
N ALA A 348 -23.75 -0.46 3.71
CA ALA A 348 -23.26 -1.85 3.74
C ALA A 348 -23.44 -2.52 5.11
N HIS A 349 -23.86 -1.75 6.13
CA HIS A 349 -24.21 -2.23 7.47
C HIS A 349 -23.10 -3.01 8.19
N LEU A 350 -21.82 -2.70 7.91
CA LEU A 350 -20.68 -3.43 8.47
C LEU A 350 -20.47 -3.22 9.98
N SER A 351 -21.23 -2.32 10.60
CA SER A 351 -21.23 -2.10 12.05
C SER A 351 -22.12 -3.08 12.84
N ARG A 352 -22.97 -3.86 12.16
CA ARG A 352 -24.00 -4.69 12.80
C ARG A 352 -23.49 -5.98 13.42
N VAL A 353 -22.44 -6.58 12.85
CA VAL A 353 -21.90 -7.88 13.26
C VAL A 353 -20.43 -7.74 13.57
N VAL A 354 -20.01 -8.22 14.73
CA VAL A 354 -18.59 -8.26 15.11
C VAL A 354 -17.92 -9.49 14.50
N ASP A 355 -16.71 -9.29 13.96
CA ASP A 355 -15.89 -10.31 13.29
C ASP A 355 -16.70 -11.18 12.30
N PRO A 356 -17.32 -10.59 11.26
CA PRO A 356 -18.11 -11.36 10.29
C PRO A 356 -17.27 -12.35 9.47
N GLY A 357 -15.94 -12.25 9.52
CA GLY A 357 -15.02 -13.24 8.93
C GLY A 357 -14.90 -14.53 9.76
N LYS A 358 -15.38 -14.53 11.01
CA LYS A 358 -15.32 -15.68 11.91
C LYS A 358 -15.98 -16.92 11.31
N GLY A 359 -15.27 -18.04 11.37
CA GLY A 359 -15.74 -19.32 10.84
C GLY A 359 -15.50 -19.52 9.35
N SER A 360 -15.02 -18.52 8.61
CA SER A 360 -14.51 -18.71 7.25
C SER A 360 -13.26 -19.58 7.28
N TYR A 361 -13.31 -20.77 6.67
CA TYR A 361 -12.16 -21.69 6.62
C TYR A 361 -10.88 -21.04 6.09
N PHE A 362 -11.02 -20.18 5.08
CA PHE A 362 -9.88 -19.45 4.52
C PHE A 362 -9.32 -18.41 5.48
N ILE A 363 -10.16 -17.53 6.03
CA ILE A 363 -9.70 -16.44 6.90
C ILE A 363 -9.12 -17.01 8.21
N GLU A 364 -9.74 -18.04 8.80
CA GLU A 364 -9.22 -18.69 10.01
C GLU A 364 -7.85 -19.35 9.75
N SER A 365 -7.71 -20.08 8.63
CA SER A 365 -6.45 -20.70 8.25
C SER A 365 -5.35 -19.66 8.02
N LEU A 366 -5.68 -18.57 7.31
CA LEU A 366 -4.75 -17.48 7.04
C LEU A 366 -4.35 -16.73 8.32
N THR A 367 -5.31 -16.44 9.22
CA THR A 367 -5.05 -15.84 10.53
C THR A 367 -4.09 -16.69 11.36
N LYS A 368 -4.30 -18.02 11.39
CA LYS A 368 -3.41 -18.94 12.12
C LYS A 368 -1.99 -18.95 11.55
N GLN A 369 -1.85 -19.02 10.23
CA GLN A 369 -0.54 -19.07 9.59
C GLN A 369 0.23 -17.76 9.84
N LEU A 370 -0.40 -16.61 9.59
CA LEU A 370 0.21 -15.30 9.88
C LEU A 370 0.57 -15.17 11.35
N GLY A 371 -0.29 -15.63 12.26
CA GLY A 371 -0.03 -15.58 13.70
C GLY A 371 1.16 -16.45 14.11
N THR A 372 1.28 -17.65 13.54
CA THR A 372 2.40 -18.57 13.83
C THR A 372 3.73 -17.97 13.38
N ASP A 373 3.78 -17.47 12.14
CA ASP A 373 5.00 -16.92 11.56
C ASP A 373 5.39 -15.60 12.23
N ALA A 374 4.43 -14.75 12.58
CA ALA A 374 4.68 -13.50 13.29
C ALA A 374 5.13 -13.73 14.75
N TRP A 375 4.58 -14.75 15.40
CA TRP A 375 5.03 -15.14 16.75
C TRP A 375 6.48 -15.62 16.73
N GLN A 376 6.84 -16.44 15.74
CA GLN A 376 8.21 -16.91 15.55
C GLN A 376 9.17 -15.74 15.31
N LEU A 377 8.81 -14.79 14.43
CA LEU A 377 9.60 -13.58 14.20
C LEU A 377 9.77 -12.75 15.49
N PHE A 378 8.69 -12.58 16.26
CA PHE A 378 8.76 -11.87 17.55
C PHE A 378 9.75 -12.55 18.52
N LEU A 379 9.70 -13.87 18.66
CA LEU A 379 10.61 -14.62 19.53
C LEU A 379 12.07 -14.52 19.08
N GLU A 380 12.32 -14.51 17.77
CA GLU A 380 13.66 -14.33 17.20
C GLU A 380 14.22 -12.95 17.52
N LEU A 381 13.41 -11.89 17.37
CA LEU A 381 13.79 -10.53 17.73
C LEU A 381 14.03 -10.39 19.24
N ASP A 382 13.17 -10.95 20.08
CA ASP A 382 13.30 -10.91 21.54
C ASP A 382 14.63 -11.53 22.01
N GLN A 383 15.01 -12.68 21.44
CA GLN A 383 16.30 -13.34 21.72
C GLN A 383 17.53 -12.49 21.34
N GLN A 384 17.37 -11.56 20.40
CA GLN A 384 18.43 -10.69 19.90
C GLN A 384 18.49 -9.34 20.63
N GLY A 385 17.64 -9.12 21.64
CA GLY A 385 17.54 -7.85 22.37
C GLY A 385 16.42 -6.94 21.89
N GLY A 386 15.39 -7.52 21.26
CA GLY A 386 14.17 -6.84 20.85
C GLY A 386 14.32 -5.96 19.60
N LEU A 387 13.25 -5.23 19.30
CA LEU A 387 13.18 -4.30 18.18
C LEU A 387 14.36 -3.30 18.13
N PRO A 388 14.80 -2.67 19.25
CA PRO A 388 15.90 -1.71 19.20
C PRO A 388 17.21 -2.31 18.69
N ALA A 389 17.52 -3.57 19.05
CA ALA A 389 18.73 -4.25 18.58
C ALA A 389 18.63 -4.65 17.10
N GLY A 390 17.44 -5.09 16.66
CA GLY A 390 17.16 -5.40 15.25
C GLY A 390 17.31 -4.18 14.32
N LEU A 391 16.89 -3.00 14.79
CA LEU A 391 17.06 -1.73 14.08
C LEU A 391 18.53 -1.28 14.05
N MET A 392 19.24 -1.39 15.17
CA MET A 392 20.64 -1.00 15.29
C MET A 392 21.56 -1.84 14.40
N SER A 393 21.29 -3.15 14.31
CA SER A 393 22.07 -4.06 13.48
C SER A 393 21.80 -3.91 11.97
N GLY A 394 20.70 -3.24 11.59
CA GLY A 394 20.27 -3.13 10.20
C GLY A 394 19.48 -4.33 9.67
N GLN A 395 19.23 -5.35 10.50
CA GLN A 395 18.52 -6.57 10.09
C GLN A 395 17.10 -6.25 9.62
N ILE A 396 16.33 -5.51 10.41
CA ILE A 396 14.94 -5.17 10.10
C ILE A 396 14.86 -4.43 8.77
N GLN A 397 15.77 -3.48 8.54
CA GLN A 397 15.84 -2.70 7.32
C GLN A 397 16.13 -3.58 6.10
N ALA A 398 17.09 -4.50 6.22
CA ALA A 398 17.45 -5.43 5.16
C ALA A 398 16.28 -6.38 4.81
N GLU A 399 15.58 -6.91 5.81
CA GLU A 399 14.43 -7.80 5.61
C GLU A 399 13.23 -7.09 4.99
N VAL A 400 12.94 -5.85 5.41
CA VAL A 400 11.89 -5.03 4.81
C VAL A 400 12.25 -4.64 3.37
N GLU A 401 13.50 -4.26 3.12
CA GLU A 401 13.99 -3.94 1.77
C GLU A 401 13.91 -5.13 0.81
N ALA A 402 14.22 -6.34 1.28
CA ALA A 402 14.09 -7.56 0.49
C ALA A 402 12.63 -7.79 0.02
N VAL A 403 11.65 -7.58 0.89
CA VAL A 403 10.23 -7.68 0.53
C VAL A 403 9.84 -6.57 -0.45
N ARG A 404 10.28 -5.33 -0.20
CA ARG A 404 10.02 -4.19 -1.11
C ARG A 404 10.54 -4.46 -2.51
N ASN A 405 11.79 -4.88 -2.64
CA ASN A 405 12.42 -5.13 -3.94
C ASN A 405 11.67 -6.22 -4.69
N ARG A 406 11.27 -7.30 -4.02
CA ARG A 406 10.45 -8.35 -4.62
C ARG A 406 9.08 -7.82 -5.10
N ARG A 407 8.41 -6.95 -4.33
CA ARG A 407 7.14 -6.32 -4.75
C ARG A 407 7.33 -5.47 -6.01
N MET A 408 8.41 -4.70 -6.08
CA MET A 408 8.75 -3.86 -7.23
C MET A 408 9.06 -4.71 -8.47
N GLU A 409 9.94 -5.70 -8.34
CA GLU A 409 10.27 -6.64 -9.41
C GLU A 409 9.02 -7.32 -9.99
N GLU A 410 8.11 -7.81 -9.13
CA GLU A 410 6.86 -8.44 -9.59
C GLU A 410 5.93 -7.46 -10.35
N LEU A 411 5.96 -6.17 -10.03
CA LEU A 411 5.24 -5.13 -10.77
C LEU A 411 5.93 -4.79 -12.09
N GLU A 412 7.25 -4.71 -12.10
CA GLU A 412 8.08 -4.40 -13.27
C GLU A 412 7.97 -5.49 -14.34
N VAL A 413 7.88 -6.76 -13.95
CA VAL A 413 7.60 -7.86 -14.88
C VAL A 413 6.10 -8.13 -15.08
N ARG A 414 5.22 -7.30 -14.50
CA ARG A 414 3.75 -7.43 -14.55
C ARG A 414 3.19 -8.78 -14.07
N LYS A 415 3.95 -9.48 -13.21
CA LYS A 415 3.43 -10.63 -12.44
C LYS A 415 2.37 -10.19 -11.44
N LYS A 416 2.54 -8.98 -10.89
CA LYS A 416 1.48 -8.24 -10.17
C LYS A 416 0.96 -7.10 -11.03
N GLN A 417 -0.34 -6.87 -10.92
CA GLN A 417 -1.05 -5.86 -11.70
C GLN A 417 -1.37 -4.66 -10.81
N MET A 418 -1.09 -3.47 -11.33
CA MET A 418 -1.47 -2.21 -10.73
C MET A 418 -2.19 -1.40 -11.81
N ILE A 419 -3.52 -1.42 -11.72
CA ILE A 419 -4.42 -0.83 -12.72
C ILE A 419 -4.20 0.69 -12.79
N GLY A 420 -4.14 1.20 -14.02
CA GLY A 420 -3.87 2.60 -14.31
C GLY A 420 -2.38 2.96 -14.28
N THR A 421 -1.49 2.01 -13.93
CA THR A 421 -0.04 2.23 -13.88
C THR A 421 0.70 1.28 -14.82
N ASN A 422 0.98 0.04 -14.42
CA ASN A 422 1.73 -0.93 -15.22
C ASN A 422 0.84 -1.73 -16.20
N ILE A 423 -0.48 -1.62 -16.04
CA ILE A 423 -1.50 -2.19 -16.92
C ILE A 423 -2.65 -1.19 -17.06
N TYR A 424 -3.18 -1.09 -18.28
CA TYR A 424 -4.23 -0.14 -18.66
C TYR A 424 -3.85 1.31 -18.32
N ALA A 425 -2.60 1.69 -18.59
CA ALA A 425 -2.12 3.06 -18.41
C ALA A 425 -2.87 4.03 -19.32
N ASN A 426 -3.21 5.21 -18.80
CA ASN A 426 -3.89 6.25 -19.54
C ASN A 426 -2.88 7.27 -20.09
N LEU A 427 -2.92 7.53 -21.40
CA LEU A 427 -2.05 8.53 -22.03
C LEU A 427 -2.44 9.96 -21.63
N GLU A 428 -3.71 10.20 -21.36
CA GLU A 428 -4.27 11.53 -21.06
C GLU A 428 -4.07 11.96 -19.60
N ASP A 429 -3.44 11.12 -18.78
CA ASP A 429 -3.20 11.43 -17.37
C ASP A 429 -2.42 12.73 -17.19
N LYS A 430 -2.93 13.58 -16.30
CA LYS A 430 -2.21 14.75 -15.82
C LYS A 430 -1.00 14.27 -15.02
N ILE A 431 0.19 14.63 -15.48
CA ILE A 431 1.42 14.30 -14.78
C ILE A 431 1.68 15.33 -13.70
N PHE A 432 1.73 14.86 -12.46
CA PHE A 432 2.09 15.66 -11.31
C PHE A 432 3.61 15.64 -11.13
N ALA A 433 4.18 16.79 -10.80
CA ALA A 433 5.57 16.82 -10.35
C ALA A 433 5.69 15.86 -9.15
N PRO A 434 6.79 15.10 -9.02
CA PRO A 434 7.02 14.31 -7.83
C PRO A 434 6.86 15.25 -6.64
N THR A 435 5.87 14.99 -5.79
CA THR A 435 5.82 15.63 -4.49
C THR A 435 7.09 15.14 -3.83
N LEU A 436 8.11 16.00 -3.80
CA LEU A 436 9.23 15.78 -2.92
C LEU A 436 8.56 15.73 -1.55
N GLN A 437 8.37 14.53 -1.00
CA GLN A 437 8.46 14.38 0.44
C GLN A 437 9.89 14.79 0.74
N ASN A 438 10.11 16.10 0.75
CA ASN A 438 11.15 16.71 1.52
C ASN A 438 10.78 16.25 2.93
N VAL A 439 11.33 15.10 3.33
CA VAL A 439 11.77 14.92 4.69
C VAL A 439 12.72 16.10 4.85
N MET A 440 12.15 17.26 5.22
CA MET A 440 12.96 18.38 5.68
C MET A 440 13.92 17.74 6.65
N ALA A 441 15.22 18.02 6.48
CA ALA A 441 16.24 17.55 7.39
C ALA A 441 15.88 18.10 8.77
N LYS A 442 15.00 17.40 9.50
CA LYS A 442 14.62 17.66 10.86
C LYS A 442 15.92 17.43 11.62
N ALA A 443 16.43 18.47 12.24
CA ALA A 443 17.52 18.30 13.18
C ALA A 443 17.00 17.40 14.30
N TRP A 444 17.60 16.22 14.42
CA TRP A 444 17.32 15.31 15.53
C TRP A 444 18.25 15.65 16.69
N PRO A 445 17.79 15.55 17.94
CA PRO A 445 18.66 15.74 19.10
C PRO A 445 19.89 14.82 19.06
N ASP A 446 21.00 15.27 19.66
CA ASP A 446 22.29 14.56 19.64
C ASP A 446 22.25 13.19 20.36
N ASP A 447 21.22 12.92 21.14
CA ASP A 447 21.01 11.66 21.85
C ASP A 447 20.26 10.59 21.01
N TYR A 448 19.96 10.89 19.74
CA TYR A 448 19.55 9.92 18.74
C TYR A 448 20.78 9.33 18.05
N VAL A 449 20.78 8.01 17.91
CA VAL A 449 21.85 7.25 17.26
C VAL A 449 21.55 7.02 15.78
N ASP A 450 22.59 6.96 14.96
CA ASP A 450 22.49 6.68 13.52
C ASP A 450 22.25 5.20 13.26
N ILE A 451 21.31 4.91 12.35
CA ILE A 451 21.00 3.57 11.83
C ILE A 451 20.79 3.62 10.32
N VAL A 452 20.69 2.45 9.70
CA VAL A 452 20.23 2.36 8.30
C VAL A 452 18.78 2.88 8.23
N PRO A 453 18.44 3.82 7.32
CA PRO A 453 17.09 4.34 7.22
C PRO A 453 16.11 3.34 6.62
N LEU A 454 14.87 3.34 7.11
CA LEU A 454 13.76 2.70 6.42
C LEU A 454 13.34 3.55 5.21
N ARG A 455 13.68 3.05 4.02
CA ARG A 455 13.41 3.75 2.76
C ARG A 455 11.96 3.57 2.32
N ILE A 456 11.18 4.63 2.45
CA ILE A 456 9.79 4.72 2.03
C ILE A 456 9.71 5.08 0.55
N GLU A 457 9.03 4.25 -0.25
CA GLU A 457 8.77 4.52 -1.67
C GLU A 457 7.45 3.87 -2.09
N ARG A 458 6.57 4.63 -2.77
CA ARG A 458 5.30 4.10 -3.31
C ARG A 458 5.56 3.09 -4.42
N LEU A 459 4.73 2.06 -4.51
CA LEU A 459 4.87 1.00 -5.53
C LEU A 459 4.79 1.51 -6.97
N SER A 460 4.10 2.64 -7.19
CA SER A 460 3.96 3.27 -8.50
C SER A 460 5.14 4.17 -8.89
N ALA A 461 6.09 4.44 -7.99
CA ALA A 461 7.10 5.48 -8.17
C ALA A 461 7.94 5.30 -9.45
N ALA A 462 8.33 4.07 -9.78
CA ALA A 462 9.08 3.78 -11.00
C ALA A 462 8.31 4.15 -12.28
N PHE A 463 7.01 3.83 -12.33
CA PHE A 463 6.14 4.16 -13.47
C PHE A 463 5.85 5.67 -13.55
N GLU A 464 5.70 6.32 -12.40
CA GLU A 464 5.54 7.79 -12.33
C GLU A 464 6.80 8.51 -12.83
N ARG A 465 8.00 7.97 -12.57
CA ARG A 465 9.26 8.50 -13.13
C ARG A 465 9.30 8.39 -14.65
N LEU A 466 8.86 7.27 -15.23
CA LEU A 466 8.76 7.11 -16.69
C LEU A 466 7.86 8.19 -17.31
N ARG A 467 6.65 8.37 -16.76
CA ARG A 467 5.71 9.38 -17.24
C ARG A 467 6.26 10.80 -17.10
N ASN A 468 6.97 11.08 -16.01
CA ASN A 468 7.65 12.36 -15.82
C ASN A 468 8.78 12.60 -16.84
N LYS A 469 9.55 11.57 -17.21
CA LYS A 469 10.56 11.68 -18.28
C LYS A 469 9.91 12.04 -19.62
N THR A 470 8.84 11.35 -20.00
CA THR A 470 8.06 11.67 -21.22
C THR A 470 7.48 13.08 -21.19
N LYS A 471 6.95 13.52 -20.05
CA LYS A 471 6.45 14.89 -19.89
C LYS A 471 7.54 15.93 -20.12
N LYS A 472 8.74 15.71 -19.58
CA LYS A 472 9.90 16.60 -19.82
C LYS A 472 10.33 16.65 -21.28
N LEU A 473 10.21 15.54 -22.03
CA LEU A 473 10.45 15.52 -23.48
C LEU A 473 9.38 16.33 -24.22
N GLN A 474 8.11 16.19 -23.85
CA GLN A 474 7.00 16.97 -24.42
C GLN A 474 7.14 18.47 -24.17
N ASP A 475 7.57 18.86 -22.97
CA ASP A 475 7.85 20.27 -22.63
C ASP A 475 9.00 20.86 -23.47
N LYS A 476 9.89 20.01 -24.00
CA LYS A 476 10.94 20.37 -24.97
C LYS A 476 10.48 20.28 -26.44
N GLY A 477 9.20 20.03 -26.69
CA GLY A 477 8.62 19.92 -28.03
C GLY A 477 8.79 18.55 -28.71
N LYS A 478 9.24 17.52 -27.98
CA LYS A 478 9.35 16.15 -28.50
C LYS A 478 8.19 15.30 -28.00
N CYS A 479 7.47 14.65 -28.91
CA CYS A 479 6.39 13.72 -28.57
C CYS A 479 6.84 12.28 -28.85
N PRO A 480 7.27 11.51 -27.83
CA PRO A 480 7.64 10.11 -28.03
C PRO A 480 6.50 9.32 -28.66
N THR A 481 6.72 8.87 -29.89
CA THR A 481 5.71 8.19 -30.71
C THR A 481 6.34 6.95 -31.34
N ALA A 482 5.63 5.82 -31.27
CA ALA A 482 6.07 4.54 -31.82
C ALA A 482 5.16 4.09 -32.98
N GLY A 483 5.77 3.64 -34.07
CA GLY A 483 5.05 2.99 -35.18
C GLY A 483 4.82 1.50 -34.89
N LEU A 484 3.57 1.04 -34.97
CA LEU A 484 3.22 -0.38 -34.85
C LEU A 484 2.84 -0.92 -36.24
N ILE A 485 3.59 -1.90 -36.72
CA ILE A 485 3.41 -2.48 -38.07
C ILE A 485 2.74 -3.85 -37.94
N GLY A 486 1.56 -3.99 -38.52
CA GLY A 486 0.69 -5.16 -38.37
C GLY A 486 0.79 -6.10 -39.55
N LEU A 487 1.54 -7.18 -39.41
CA LEU A 487 1.73 -8.17 -40.46
C LEU A 487 0.49 -9.08 -40.60
N GLY A 488 0.08 -9.28 -41.84
CA GLY A 488 -1.08 -10.09 -42.22
C GLY A 488 -2.40 -9.51 -41.70
N THR A 489 -3.36 -10.40 -41.45
CA THR A 489 -4.73 -10.02 -41.06
C THR A 489 -4.83 -9.33 -39.70
N LEU A 490 -5.87 -8.52 -39.49
CA LEU A 490 -6.15 -7.89 -38.20
C LEU A 490 -6.28 -8.93 -37.07
N LYS A 491 -6.86 -10.09 -37.36
CA LYS A 491 -7.01 -11.18 -36.37
C LYS A 491 -5.66 -11.71 -35.87
N SER A 492 -4.63 -11.74 -36.72
CA SER A 492 -3.30 -12.26 -36.37
C SER A 492 -2.46 -11.24 -35.60
N HIS A 493 -2.45 -9.96 -35.99
CA HIS A 493 -1.57 -8.98 -35.36
C HIS A 493 -2.22 -8.14 -34.25
N LYS A 494 -3.55 -7.96 -34.23
CA LYS A 494 -4.23 -7.07 -33.26
C LYS A 494 -3.90 -7.39 -31.80
N PRO A 495 -3.89 -8.66 -31.33
CA PRO A 495 -3.56 -8.96 -29.94
C PRO A 495 -2.13 -8.51 -29.55
N ARG A 496 -1.17 -8.62 -30.48
CA ARG A 496 0.21 -8.17 -30.28
C ARG A 496 0.31 -6.65 -30.29
N MET A 497 -0.36 -5.99 -31.24
CA MET A 497 -0.41 -4.53 -31.28
C MET A 497 -1.04 -3.93 -30.03
N ASP A 498 -2.13 -4.50 -29.55
CA ASP A 498 -2.80 -4.00 -28.33
C ASP A 498 -1.92 -4.23 -27.09
N PHE A 499 -1.22 -5.37 -27.02
CA PHE A 499 -0.24 -5.63 -25.97
C PHE A 499 0.93 -4.62 -25.99
N VAL A 500 1.52 -4.37 -27.17
CA VAL A 500 2.62 -3.41 -27.32
C VAL A 500 2.15 -1.98 -27.05
N SER A 501 0.99 -1.59 -27.56
CA SER A 501 0.41 -0.27 -27.30
C SER A 501 0.17 -0.04 -25.81
N GLY A 502 -0.39 -1.04 -25.11
CA GLY A 502 -0.53 -0.98 -23.65
C GLY A 502 0.81 -0.95 -22.91
N PHE A 503 1.83 -1.66 -23.41
CA PHE A 503 3.19 -1.65 -22.86
C PHE A 503 3.82 -0.25 -22.95
N LEU A 504 3.74 0.39 -24.13
CA LEU A 504 4.31 1.71 -24.40
C LEU A 504 3.57 2.84 -23.66
N ALA A 505 2.25 2.70 -23.50
CA ALA A 505 1.42 3.67 -22.77
C ALA A 505 1.84 3.85 -21.30
N VAL A 506 2.46 2.83 -20.69
CA VAL A 506 3.00 2.90 -19.31
C VAL A 506 4.03 4.01 -19.16
N ALA A 507 4.86 4.24 -20.19
CA ALA A 507 5.80 5.38 -20.21
C ALA A 507 5.19 6.65 -20.81
N GLY A 508 3.97 6.61 -21.34
CA GLY A 508 3.37 7.73 -22.05
C GLY A 508 3.80 7.86 -23.51
N ILE A 509 4.36 6.79 -24.09
CA ILE A 509 4.72 6.75 -25.50
C ILE A 509 3.45 6.46 -26.31
N GLU A 510 3.12 7.35 -27.25
CA GLU A 510 1.97 7.19 -28.12
C GLU A 510 2.25 6.14 -29.20
N SER A 511 1.22 5.39 -29.62
CA SER A 511 1.37 4.34 -30.63
C SER A 511 0.52 4.62 -31.85
N VAL A 512 1.15 4.73 -33.02
CA VAL A 512 0.48 4.86 -34.30
C VAL A 512 0.43 3.48 -34.97
N LYS A 513 -0.77 2.96 -35.22
CA LYS A 513 -0.98 1.62 -35.78
C LYS A 513 -1.12 1.69 -37.30
N SER A 514 -0.40 0.82 -38.01
CA SER A 514 -0.59 0.63 -39.46
C SER A 514 -1.95 0.00 -39.75
N LYS A 515 -2.36 0.03 -41.03
CA LYS A 515 -3.38 -0.88 -41.55
C LYS A 515 -2.83 -2.31 -41.61
N GLU A 516 -3.65 -3.26 -42.05
CA GLU A 516 -3.18 -4.61 -42.37
C GLU A 516 -2.10 -4.55 -43.46
N CYS A 517 -0.91 -5.06 -43.17
CA CYS A 517 0.19 -5.14 -44.14
C CYS A 517 0.30 -6.57 -44.66
N HIS A 518 -0.07 -6.77 -45.92
CA HIS A 518 0.00 -8.06 -46.62
C HIS A 518 1.19 -8.12 -47.59
N ALA A 519 1.70 -6.96 -48.00
CA ALA A 519 2.83 -6.85 -48.92
C ALA A 519 3.75 -5.66 -48.55
N PRO A 520 5.00 -5.64 -49.05
CA PRO A 520 5.93 -4.51 -48.93
C PRO A 520 5.30 -3.12 -49.16
N GLU A 521 4.41 -2.99 -50.15
CA GLU A 521 3.79 -1.72 -50.53
C GLU A 521 2.90 -1.13 -49.41
N ASP A 522 2.23 -1.97 -48.64
CA ASP A 522 1.40 -1.55 -47.51
C ASP A 522 2.25 -0.93 -46.38
N ILE A 523 3.48 -1.44 -46.23
CA ILE A 523 4.47 -0.95 -45.27
C ILE A 523 5.03 0.39 -45.76
N GLU A 524 5.28 0.53 -47.07
CA GLU A 524 5.73 1.80 -47.65
C GLU A 524 4.69 2.93 -47.50
N GLU A 525 3.39 2.66 -47.66
CA GLU A 525 2.34 3.66 -47.39
C GLU A 525 2.42 4.17 -45.95
N PHE A 526 2.61 3.28 -44.98
CA PHE A 526 2.71 3.63 -43.57
C PHE A 526 3.98 4.44 -43.25
N ILE A 527 5.11 4.03 -43.82
CA ILE A 527 6.41 4.70 -43.65
C ILE A 527 6.44 6.07 -44.34
N ASN A 528 5.81 6.25 -45.50
CA ASN A 528 5.90 7.52 -46.24
C ASN A 528 5.08 8.66 -45.58
N VAL A 529 4.09 8.31 -44.77
CA VAL A 529 3.20 9.28 -44.11
C VAL A 529 3.69 9.67 -42.72
N ASN A 530 4.59 8.88 -42.13
CA ASN A 530 5.05 9.04 -40.76
C ASN A 530 6.58 8.98 -40.68
N GLU A 531 7.19 9.48 -39.62
CA GLU A 531 8.61 9.26 -39.34
C GLU A 531 8.75 8.92 -37.87
N PHE A 532 9.40 7.80 -37.56
CA PHE A 532 9.51 7.30 -36.19
C PHE A 532 10.95 6.95 -35.85
N ASP A 533 11.39 7.37 -34.66
CA ASP A 533 12.66 6.91 -34.06
C ASP A 533 12.57 5.45 -33.59
N TYR A 534 11.36 4.94 -33.39
CA TYR A 534 11.09 3.61 -32.85
C TYR A 534 9.87 2.94 -33.50
N CYS A 535 10.02 1.68 -33.91
CA CYS A 535 8.95 0.87 -34.50
C CYS A 535 8.91 -0.55 -33.94
N VAL A 536 7.71 -1.16 -33.94
CA VAL A 536 7.51 -2.53 -33.49
C VAL A 536 6.71 -3.35 -34.51
N ILE A 537 7.27 -4.48 -34.93
CA ILE A 537 6.63 -5.42 -35.85
C ILE A 537 5.75 -6.40 -35.08
N CYS A 538 4.46 -6.43 -35.41
CA CYS A 538 3.42 -7.20 -34.75
C CYS A 538 2.80 -8.20 -35.73
N GLY A 539 2.82 -9.50 -35.40
CA GLY A 539 2.34 -10.57 -36.29
C GLY A 539 2.25 -11.93 -35.59
N SER A 540 1.92 -12.98 -36.35
CA SER A 540 2.03 -14.37 -35.87
C SER A 540 3.44 -14.92 -36.07
N ALA A 541 3.73 -16.08 -35.47
CA ALA A 541 5.00 -16.76 -35.69
C ALA A 541 5.23 -17.12 -37.18
N GLU A 542 4.16 -17.47 -37.90
CA GLU A 542 4.24 -17.70 -39.35
C GLU A 542 4.60 -16.40 -40.08
N SER A 543 3.88 -15.30 -39.80
CA SER A 543 4.12 -14.01 -40.46
C SER A 543 5.52 -13.45 -40.21
N TYR A 544 6.11 -13.70 -39.04
CA TYR A 544 7.48 -13.27 -38.76
C TYR A 544 8.51 -14.00 -39.62
N THR A 545 8.35 -15.31 -39.77
CA THR A 545 9.26 -16.13 -40.58
C THR A 545 9.22 -15.71 -42.05
N GLU A 546 8.03 -15.33 -42.53
CA GLU A 546 7.82 -14.97 -43.92
C GLU A 546 8.25 -13.52 -44.24
N PHE A 547 7.89 -12.56 -43.38
CA PHE A 547 7.97 -11.13 -43.75
C PHE A 547 8.91 -10.27 -42.89
N ALA A 548 9.38 -10.74 -41.72
CA ALA A 548 10.11 -9.87 -40.79
C ALA A 548 11.43 -9.33 -41.37
N GLY A 549 12.29 -10.20 -41.93
CA GLY A 549 13.59 -9.79 -42.46
C GLY A 549 13.49 -8.85 -43.68
N GLU A 550 12.48 -9.03 -44.53
CA GLU A 550 12.21 -8.09 -45.62
C GLU A 550 11.71 -6.74 -45.08
N THR A 551 10.75 -6.77 -44.17
CA THR A 551 10.20 -5.57 -43.51
C THR A 551 11.30 -4.73 -42.87
N VAL A 552 12.21 -5.35 -42.11
CA VAL A 552 13.33 -4.64 -41.45
C VAL A 552 14.28 -4.01 -42.48
N ARG A 553 14.62 -4.71 -43.56
CA ARG A 553 15.48 -4.15 -44.62
C ARG A 553 14.84 -2.93 -45.28
N MET A 554 13.53 -2.96 -45.50
CA MET A 554 12.80 -1.81 -46.04
C MET A 554 12.80 -0.65 -45.05
N LEU A 555 12.49 -0.92 -43.78
CA LEU A 555 12.47 0.09 -42.72
C LEU A 555 13.84 0.75 -42.55
N LYS A 556 14.94 -0.01 -42.49
CA LYS A 556 16.30 0.56 -42.37
C LYS A 556 16.76 1.34 -43.60
N ARG A 557 16.14 1.13 -44.78
CA ARG A 557 16.41 1.95 -45.97
C ARG A 557 15.81 3.35 -45.83
N VAL A 558 14.63 3.46 -45.23
CA VAL A 558 13.89 4.72 -45.09
C VAL A 558 14.20 5.43 -43.77
N TRP A 559 14.34 4.67 -42.69
CA TRP A 559 14.74 5.12 -41.35
C TRP A 559 16.03 4.42 -40.89
N PRO A 560 17.21 4.83 -41.39
CA PRO A 560 18.48 4.15 -41.11
C PRO A 560 18.82 4.06 -39.63
N ASN A 561 18.38 5.04 -38.84
CA ASN A 561 18.68 5.16 -37.41
C ASN A 561 17.54 4.71 -36.50
N ALA A 562 16.38 4.31 -37.05
CA ALA A 562 15.25 3.89 -36.23
C ALA A 562 15.56 2.56 -35.54
N VAL A 563 15.15 2.45 -34.28
CA VAL A 563 15.18 1.20 -33.53
C VAL A 563 13.94 0.39 -33.88
N ILE A 564 14.14 -0.86 -34.30
CA ILE A 564 13.07 -1.76 -34.76
C ILE A 564 13.02 -2.98 -33.86
N ASP A 565 11.95 -3.09 -33.08
CA ASP A 565 11.66 -4.23 -32.23
C ASP A 565 10.60 -5.16 -32.85
N ILE A 566 10.46 -6.34 -32.25
CA ILE A 566 9.40 -7.30 -32.58
C ILE A 566 8.56 -7.65 -31.36
N ALA A 567 7.26 -7.88 -31.56
CA ALA A 567 6.36 -8.32 -30.50
C ALA A 567 6.50 -9.84 -30.25
N GLY A 568 6.64 -10.22 -28.99
CA GLY A 568 6.87 -11.61 -28.57
C GLY A 568 8.35 -11.97 -28.40
N LYS A 569 8.59 -13.03 -27.62
CA LYS A 569 9.95 -13.46 -27.27
C LYS A 569 10.59 -14.16 -28.47
N GLN A 570 11.72 -13.64 -28.93
CA GLN A 570 12.53 -14.22 -30.01
C GLN A 570 13.89 -14.67 -29.48
N ASN A 571 14.57 -15.54 -30.20
CA ASN A 571 15.96 -15.89 -29.89
C ASN A 571 16.92 -14.87 -30.53
N GLU A 572 18.12 -14.72 -29.96
CA GLU A 572 19.10 -13.73 -30.43
C GLU A 572 19.57 -14.00 -31.87
N GLY A 573 19.66 -15.27 -32.27
CA GLY A 573 20.07 -15.67 -33.62
C GLY A 573 19.11 -15.22 -34.71
N GLN A 574 17.81 -15.41 -34.52
CA GLN A 574 16.75 -14.98 -35.44
C GLN A 574 16.66 -13.45 -35.51
N MET A 575 16.81 -12.78 -34.37
CA MET A 575 16.83 -11.32 -34.33
C MET A 575 18.01 -10.77 -35.14
N ALA A 576 19.21 -11.34 -34.97
CA ALA A 576 20.40 -10.95 -35.73
C ALA A 576 20.24 -11.24 -37.24
N GLU A 577 19.65 -12.39 -37.60
CA GLU A 577 19.37 -12.74 -39.00
C GLU A 577 18.41 -11.74 -39.67
N TRP A 578 17.37 -11.29 -38.94
CA TRP A 578 16.40 -10.33 -39.45
C TRP A 578 16.84 -8.87 -39.32
N GLY A 579 17.90 -8.58 -38.56
CA GLY A 579 18.38 -7.22 -38.29
C GLY A 579 17.52 -6.44 -37.28
N ILE A 580 16.82 -7.14 -36.39
CA ILE A 580 15.94 -6.59 -35.36
C ILE A 580 16.75 -6.18 -34.13
N ASP A 581 16.49 -4.99 -33.59
CA ASP A 581 17.25 -4.39 -32.49
C ASP A 581 16.83 -4.94 -31.11
N GLY A 582 15.59 -5.41 -30.96
CA GLY A 582 15.04 -5.84 -29.68
C GLY A 582 13.68 -6.54 -29.76
N SER A 583 13.07 -6.81 -28.61
CA SER A 583 11.72 -7.37 -28.53
C SER A 583 10.92 -6.84 -27.34
N ILE A 584 9.59 -6.87 -27.48
CA ILE A 584 8.62 -6.59 -26.41
C ILE A 584 7.81 -7.86 -26.11
N TYR A 585 7.88 -8.39 -24.89
CA TYR A 585 7.20 -9.63 -24.53
C TYR A 585 6.68 -9.65 -23.08
N ASN A 586 5.91 -10.69 -22.75
CA ASN A 586 5.32 -10.86 -21.41
C ASN A 586 6.41 -11.19 -20.38
N GLU A 587 6.28 -10.72 -19.14
CA GLU A 587 7.28 -10.92 -18.08
C GLU A 587 8.66 -10.27 -18.31
N GLN A 588 8.80 -9.45 -19.36
CA GLN A 588 9.94 -8.55 -19.51
C GLN A 588 9.88 -7.43 -18.46
N ASN A 589 11.03 -7.02 -17.90
CA ASN A 589 11.11 -5.82 -17.08
C ASN A 589 10.70 -4.61 -17.93
N ILE A 590 9.49 -4.10 -17.67
CA ILE A 590 8.89 -3.01 -18.44
C ILE A 590 9.58 -1.68 -18.15
N VAL A 591 10.05 -1.47 -16.92
CA VAL A 591 10.68 -0.20 -16.53
C VAL A 591 12.01 -0.06 -17.25
N GLU A 592 12.90 -1.06 -17.14
CA GLU A 592 14.19 -1.03 -17.83
C GLU A 592 14.04 -0.85 -19.34
N LYS A 593 13.11 -1.60 -19.97
CA LYS A 593 12.88 -1.50 -21.42
C LYS A 593 12.38 -0.10 -21.81
N LEU A 594 11.40 0.44 -21.10
CA LEU A 594 10.84 1.75 -21.41
C LEU A 594 11.82 2.88 -21.11
N GLU A 595 12.63 2.78 -20.06
CA GLU A 595 13.70 3.75 -19.80
C GLU A 595 14.69 3.79 -20.96
N SER A 596 15.16 2.62 -21.42
CA SER A 596 16.04 2.51 -22.57
C SER A 596 15.43 3.09 -23.85
N LEU A 597 14.11 2.94 -24.06
CA LEU A 597 13.44 3.54 -25.21
C LEU A 597 13.37 5.06 -25.09
N LEU A 598 13.07 5.61 -23.91
CA LEU A 598 12.98 7.06 -23.71
C LEU A 598 14.30 7.78 -24.00
N GLU A 599 15.45 7.11 -23.79
CA GLU A 599 16.77 7.65 -24.14
C GLU A 599 16.94 7.94 -25.64
N LEU A 600 16.19 7.27 -26.53
CA LEU A 600 16.26 7.52 -27.97
C LEU A 600 15.87 8.96 -28.30
N TRP A 601 14.79 9.44 -27.68
CA TRP A 601 14.30 10.81 -27.84
C TRP A 601 15.15 11.84 -27.08
N GLU A 602 15.84 11.44 -26.00
CA GLU A 602 16.80 12.29 -25.30
C GLU A 602 18.08 12.51 -26.14
N ARG A 603 18.66 11.45 -26.71
CA ARG A 603 19.95 11.53 -27.46
C ARG A 603 19.85 12.36 -28.74
N GLY A 604 18.66 12.48 -29.33
CA GLY A 604 18.41 13.43 -30.42
C GLY A 604 18.73 14.89 -30.07
N GLU A 605 18.99 15.24 -28.80
CA GLU A 605 19.45 16.58 -28.38
C GLU A 605 20.88 16.94 -28.83
N LYS A 606 21.74 15.98 -29.19
CA LYS A 606 23.16 16.27 -29.46
C LYS A 606 23.49 16.77 -30.89
N ASN A 607 22.54 16.76 -31.83
CA ASN A 607 22.81 17.11 -33.23
C ASN A 607 22.26 18.46 -33.71
N GLU A 608 21.62 19.27 -32.85
CA GLU A 608 21.09 20.60 -33.25
C GLU A 608 22.02 21.79 -32.93
N LYS A 609 23.26 21.52 -32.51
CA LYS A 609 24.32 22.54 -32.43
C LYS A 609 25.60 22.02 -33.08
N ALA A 610 25.60 21.96 -34.41
CA ALA A 610 26.81 21.89 -35.23
C ALA A 610 26.64 22.83 -36.43
#